data_AF-A0A5C7ERY9-F1
#
_entry.id   AF-A0A5C7ERY9-F1
#
_cell.length_a   1.000
_cell.length_b   1.000
_cell.length_c   1.000
_cell.angle_alpha   90.00
_cell.angle_beta   90.00
_cell.angle_gamma   90.00
#
_symmetry.space_group_name_H-M   'P 1'
#
loop_
_entity.id
_entity.type
_entity.pdbx_description
1 polymer ?
#
loop_
_entity_poly.entity_id
_entity_poly.type
_entity_poly.pdbx_seq_one_letter_code
_entity_poly.pdbx_strand_id
1 'polypeptide(L)'
;MSIPDYQTIMLPLLKLLSDGQERSIRACTDALADHFHLSQEERVELLPSGQQPVFDNRVGWARTYLKKGFFRHFCGSVVSCRA
;
A
#
# COMPACT_ATOMS: atom_id res chain seq x y z
N MET A 1 -3.79 -15.09 -10.15
CA MET A 1 -4.64 -13.86 -10.06
C MET A 1 -5.13 -13.71 -8.61
N SER A 2 -4.21 -13.58 -7.66
CA SER A 2 -4.55 -13.51 -6.23
C SER A 2 -3.91 -12.31 -5.52
N ILE A 3 -3.11 -11.50 -6.23
CA ILE A 3 -2.62 -10.22 -5.73
C ILE A 3 -3.75 -9.17 -5.82
N PRO A 4 -4.14 -8.55 -4.70
CA PRO A 4 -5.22 -7.57 -4.67
C PRO A 4 -4.87 -6.32 -5.48
N ASP A 5 -5.88 -5.68 -6.05
CA ASP A 5 -5.71 -4.40 -6.73
C ASP A 5 -5.44 -3.25 -5.75
N TYR A 6 -5.01 -2.11 -6.29
CA TYR A 6 -4.68 -0.94 -5.48
C TYR A 6 -5.91 -0.35 -4.76
N GLN A 7 -7.15 -0.59 -5.23
CA GLN A 7 -8.37 -0.08 -4.63
C GLN A 7 -8.69 -0.87 -3.35
N THR A 8 -8.58 -2.18 -3.43
CA THR A 8 -8.75 -3.13 -2.32
C THR A 8 -7.74 -2.86 -1.21
N ILE A 9 -6.50 -2.47 -1.57
CA ILE A 9 -5.44 -2.12 -0.61
C ILE A 9 -5.72 -0.80 0.12
N MET A 10 -6.49 0.14 -0.46
CA MET A 10 -6.66 1.48 0.12
C MET A 10 -7.23 1.46 1.55
N LEU A 11 -8.25 0.63 1.78
CA LEU A 11 -8.93 0.58 3.08
C LEU A 11 -8.06 -0.05 4.18
N PRO A 12 -7.44 -1.23 3.97
CA PRO A 12 -6.46 -1.78 4.92
C PRO A 12 -5.28 -0.85 5.16
N LEU A 13 -4.77 -0.17 4.12
CA LEU A 13 -3.69 0.81 4.25
C LEU A 13 -4.12 2.00 5.12
N LEU A 14 -5.34 2.51 4.98
CA LEU A 14 -5.85 3.58 5.82
C LEU A 14 -6.00 3.14 7.28
N LYS A 15 -6.54 1.94 7.52
CA LYS A 15 -6.63 1.36 8.87
C LYS A 15 -5.24 1.20 9.48
N LEU A 16 -4.28 0.74 8.69
CA LEU A 16 -2.89 0.57 9.11
C LEU A 16 -2.28 1.90 9.59
N LEU A 17 -2.61 3.02 8.91
CA LEU A 17 -2.10 4.36 9.23
C LEU A 17 -2.96 5.15 10.23
N SER A 18 -4.12 4.61 10.61
CA SER A 18 -5.07 5.30 11.51
C SER A 18 -4.56 5.48 12.94
N ASP A 19 -3.48 4.79 13.32
CA ASP A 19 -2.82 4.93 14.62
C ASP A 19 -1.93 6.18 14.72
N GLY A 20 -1.78 6.93 13.61
CA GLY A 20 -0.99 8.16 13.54
C GLY A 20 0.51 7.93 13.62
N GLN A 21 0.98 6.68 13.54
CA GLN A 21 2.40 6.36 13.60
C GLN A 21 3.03 6.49 12.22
N GLU A 22 4.19 7.14 12.15
CA GLU A 22 4.99 7.14 10.92
C GLU A 22 5.57 5.74 10.71
N ARG A 23 5.30 5.16 9.53
CA ARG A 23 5.82 3.85 9.13
C ARG A 23 6.51 3.96 7.79
N SER A 24 7.57 3.17 7.59
CA SER A 24 8.18 3.09 6.27
C SER A 24 7.22 2.44 5.28
N ILE A 25 7.34 2.78 4.00
CA ILE A 25 6.53 2.14 2.97
C ILE A 25 6.75 0.62 2.93
N ARG A 26 7.97 0.15 3.19
CA ARG A 26 8.30 -1.28 3.27
C ARG A 26 7.55 -1.98 4.39
N ALA A 27 7.57 -1.42 5.61
CA ALA A 27 6.83 -1.99 6.73
C ALA A 27 5.31 -2.00 6.47
N CYS A 28 4.80 -1.00 5.75
CA CYS A 28 3.39 -0.99 5.34
C CYS A 28 3.10 -2.09 4.32
N THR A 29 3.96 -2.26 3.31
CA THR A 29 3.85 -3.34 2.32
C THR A 29 3.90 -4.70 3.00
N ASP A 30 4.85 -4.95 3.90
CA ASP A 30 4.96 -6.24 4.60
C ASP A 30 3.72 -6.56 5.42
N ALA A 31 3.24 -5.60 6.23
CA ALA A 31 2.02 -5.77 7.02
C ALA A 31 0.78 -6.01 6.15
N LEU A 32 0.71 -5.36 4.97
CA LEU A 32 -0.38 -5.58 4.02
C LEU A 32 -0.25 -6.95 3.33
N ALA A 33 0.96 -7.38 2.98
CA ALA A 33 1.19 -8.69 2.39
C ALA A 33 0.78 -9.81 3.35
N ASP A 34 1.06 -9.64 4.65
CA ASP A 34 0.60 -10.54 5.71
C ASP A 34 -0.93 -10.49 5.86
N HIS A 35 -1.54 -9.30 5.81
CA HIS A 35 -3.00 -9.13 5.89
C HIS A 35 -3.75 -9.83 4.75
N PHE A 36 -3.19 -9.81 3.54
CA PHE A 36 -3.75 -10.48 2.36
C PHE A 36 -3.30 -11.93 2.21
N HIS A 37 -2.51 -12.45 3.16
CA HIS A 37 -1.97 -13.81 3.13
C HIS A 37 -1.22 -14.14 1.82
N LEU A 38 -0.47 -13.17 1.29
CA LEU A 38 0.27 -13.35 0.04
C LEU A 38 1.39 -14.36 0.20
N SER A 39 1.49 -15.27 -0.76
CA SER A 39 2.57 -16.25 -0.81
C SER A 39 3.91 -15.59 -1.13
N GLN A 40 5.01 -16.31 -0.91
CA GLN A 40 6.35 -15.77 -1.19
C GLN A 40 6.52 -15.48 -2.68
N GLU A 41 5.92 -16.30 -3.55
CA GLU A 41 5.90 -16.15 -4.99
C GLU A 41 5.15 -14.88 -5.40
N GLU A 42 3.99 -14.61 -4.79
CA GLU A 42 3.18 -13.42 -5.06
C GLU A 42 3.86 -12.13 -4.58
N ARG A 43 4.64 -12.19 -3.49
CA ARG A 43 5.42 -11.05 -2.98
C ARG A 43 6.56 -10.67 -3.92
N VAL A 44 7.16 -11.64 -4.63
CA VAL A 44 8.25 -11.40 -5.57
C VAL A 44 7.80 -11.37 -7.03
N GLU A 45 6.51 -11.56 -7.29
CA GLU A 45 5.94 -11.51 -8.63
C GLU A 45 6.19 -10.13 -9.22
N LEU A 46 6.95 -10.07 -10.30
CA LEU A 46 7.32 -8.82 -10.96
C LEU A 46 6.22 -8.39 -11.93
N LEU A 47 6.08 -7.07 -12.11
CA LEU A 47 5.30 -6.53 -13.20
C LEU A 47 5.81 -7.06 -14.56
N PRO A 48 4.99 -7.01 -15.63
CA PRO A 48 5.44 -7.34 -16.99
C PRO A 48 6.67 -6.54 -17.45
N SER A 49 6.93 -5.39 -16.83
CA SER A 49 8.12 -4.57 -17.07
C SER A 49 9.40 -5.09 -16.39
N GLY A 50 9.29 -6.04 -15.45
CA GLY A 50 10.40 -6.68 -14.74
C GLY A 50 11.11 -5.84 -13.69
N GLN A 51 10.68 -4.61 -13.42
CA GLN A 51 11.42 -3.67 -12.58
C GLN A 51 10.97 -3.62 -11.12
N GLN A 52 9.70 -3.91 -10.85
CA GLN A 52 9.11 -3.79 -9.53
C GLN A 52 8.15 -4.95 -9.26
N PRO A 53 8.06 -5.43 -8.01
CA PRO A 53 7.02 -6.35 -7.61
C PRO A 53 5.63 -5.76 -7.88
N VAL A 54 4.70 -6.59 -8.33
CA VAL A 54 3.32 -6.19 -8.63
C VAL A 54 2.69 -5.57 -7.38
N PHE A 55 2.82 -6.25 -6.24
CA PHE A 55 2.20 -5.83 -4.99
C PHE A 55 2.74 -4.49 -4.48
N ASP A 56 4.07 -4.31 -4.45
CA ASP A 56 4.71 -3.04 -4.08
C ASP A 56 4.20 -1.87 -4.93
N ASN A 57 4.09 -2.10 -6.24
CA ASN A 57 3.52 -1.11 -7.14
C ASN A 57 2.05 -0.82 -6.79
N ARG A 58 1.22 -1.83 -6.47
CA ARG A 58 -0.18 -1.60 -6.05
C ARG A 58 -0.27 -0.80 -4.74
N VAL A 59 0.57 -1.10 -3.75
CA VAL A 59 0.65 -0.33 -2.48
C VAL A 59 1.06 1.12 -2.75
N GLY A 60 2.05 1.34 -3.64
CA GLY A 60 2.48 2.67 -4.06
C GLY A 60 1.36 3.50 -4.72
N TRP A 61 0.55 2.86 -5.58
CA TRP A 61 -0.63 3.48 -6.17
C TRP A 61 -1.70 3.78 -5.12
N ALA A 62 -2.01 2.83 -4.23
CA ALA A 62 -2.96 3.04 -3.14
C ALA A 62 -2.59 4.26 -2.31
N ARG A 63 -1.32 4.37 -1.88
CA ARG A 63 -0.80 5.56 -1.16
C ARG A 63 -0.96 6.84 -1.96
N THR A 64 -0.61 6.81 -3.25
CA THR A 64 -0.68 8.00 -4.12
C THR A 64 -2.13 8.49 -4.27
N TYR A 65 -3.06 7.57 -4.47
CA TYR A 65 -4.48 7.89 -4.57
C TYR A 65 -5.08 8.31 -3.24
N LEU A 66 -4.68 7.72 -2.12
CA LEU A 66 -5.08 8.20 -0.79
C LEU A 66 -4.59 9.64 -0.59
N LYS A 67 -3.32 9.93 -0.89
CA LYS A 67 -2.74 11.29 -0.79
C LYS A 67 -3.44 12.30 -1.70
N LYS A 68 -3.78 11.92 -2.93
CA LYS A 68 -4.43 12.80 -3.92
C LYS A 68 -5.94 12.93 -3.70
N GLY A 69 -6.62 11.83 -3.38
CA GLY A 69 -8.08 11.73 -3.26
C GLY A 69 -8.62 12.27 -1.94
N PHE A 70 -7.90 12.09 -0.82
CA PHE A 70 -8.28 12.68 0.47
C PHE A 70 -8.01 14.19 0.56
N PHE A 71 -7.29 14.78 -0.40
CA PHE A 71 -7.07 16.23 -0.46
C PHE A 71 -8.37 17.04 -0.63
N ARG A 72 -9.52 16.37 -0.86
CA ARG A 72 -10.83 17.02 -0.95
C ARG A 72 -11.66 17.01 0.34
N HIS A 73 -11.25 16.31 1.41
CA HIS A 73 -12.05 16.30 2.65
C HIS A 73 -11.31 16.15 3.98
N PHE A 74 -10.02 15.83 4.02
CA PHE A 74 -9.27 15.71 5.28
C PHE A 74 -8.07 16.66 5.29
N CYS A 75 -8.25 17.81 5.92
CA CYS A 75 -7.19 18.74 6.27
C CYS A 75 -6.42 18.18 7.48
N GLY A 76 -5.14 17.85 7.29
CA GLY A 76 -4.17 17.69 8.38
C GLY A 76 -3.89 16.25 8.84
N SER A 77 -2.68 15.77 8.52
CA SER A 77 -1.81 15.00 9.43
C SER A 77 -1.68 13.47 9.36
N VAL A 78 -2.40 12.70 8.52
CA VAL A 78 -2.42 11.22 8.73
C VAL A 78 -1.81 10.32 7.64
N VAL A 79 -1.07 10.83 6.66
CA VAL A 79 -0.45 9.95 5.63
C VAL A 79 1.03 10.26 5.43
N SER A 80 1.85 9.99 6.45
CA SER A 80 3.31 10.03 6.36
C SER A 80 3.88 8.61 6.35
N CYS A 81 3.87 7.98 5.16
CA CYS A 81 4.76 6.84 4.91
C CYS A 81 6.06 7.38 4.33
N ARG A 82 7.11 7.51 5.14
CA ARG A 82 8.44 7.91 4.65
C ARG A 82 9.00 6.85 3.70
N ALA A 83 9.72 7.32 2.69
CA ALA A 83 10.33 6.53 1.62
C ALA A 83 11.42 5.59 2.14
#